data_AF-A0A4R5E638-F1
#
_entry.id   AF-A0A4R5E638-F1
#
_cell.length_a   1.000
_cell.length_b   1.000
_cell.length_c   1.000
_cell.angle_alpha   90.00
_cell.angle_beta   90.00
_cell.angle_gamma   90.00
#
_symmetry.space_group_name_H-M   'P 1'
#
loop_
_entity.id
_entity.type
_entity.pdbx_description
1 polymer ?
#
loop_
_entity_poly.entity_id
_entity_poly.type
_entity_poly.pdbx_seq_one_letter_code
_entity_poly.pdbx_strand_id
1 'polypeptide(L)'
;VSGAGAGWLGVIRGGASVLLALGPVQWFLAGPLKRVSARRRVMPTMAALGITAVLLAVFGLLFASADAVFAAYLRRVTTAPEWAESAPLRVFLFVLFAVLLAAVVLVALRPVNDPMGPRKKFRVSTSIWLVPLTAVNLLFASFVAVQITALFGGDAWVLRTAGLSYAEYARQGFFQLVVVSVFVLGIVAVAGGLLRAERRERWALAGLLAMLCGLTMVVLVSALHRMNLYTDAYGLSRLRLSVQATVWWLGALFALVLLAGAVRFAGRGAGWLPRTVVLVTGIGLAAFAVVNPDLRVAYSQVEVRGVTNLDSDYLGDLGAEAVPALDRLPEPQRSCVLADVVEANGLDRPDPWNGWNLARAQARDLLAEHPVNASVECGRKPYRGSD
;
A
#
# COMPACT_ATOMS: atom_id res chain seq x y z
N VAL A 1 -22.57 -31.76 24.47
CA VAL A 1 -22.19 -32.74 23.42
C VAL A 1 -21.06 -32.12 22.61
N SER A 2 -19.91 -32.79 22.66
CA SER A 2 -18.68 -32.47 21.93
C SER A 2 -18.96 -32.45 20.42
N GLY A 3 -18.59 -31.35 19.77
CA GLY A 3 -18.61 -31.20 18.32
C GLY A 3 -17.27 -30.62 17.88
N ALA A 4 -16.29 -31.50 17.71
CA ALA A 4 -14.99 -31.19 17.15
C ALA A 4 -15.17 -30.57 15.75
N GLY A 5 -14.92 -29.26 15.64
CA GLY A 5 -14.83 -28.57 14.36
C GLY A 5 -13.46 -28.84 13.76
N ALA A 6 -13.40 -29.76 12.80
CA ALA A 6 -12.20 -30.16 12.06
C ALA A 6 -11.72 -29.06 11.09
N GLY A 7 -11.28 -27.91 11.63
CA GLY A 7 -10.68 -26.84 10.84
C GLY A 7 -9.78 -25.95 11.69
N TRP A 8 -8.79 -25.33 11.06
CA TRP A 8 -7.82 -24.41 11.68
C TRP A 8 -8.48 -23.32 12.55
N LEU A 9 -9.70 -22.90 12.20
CA LEU A 9 -10.53 -21.98 12.97
C LEU A 9 -10.98 -22.51 14.35
N GLY A 10 -11.11 -23.83 14.51
CA GLY A 10 -11.45 -24.48 15.78
C GLY A 10 -10.29 -24.48 16.77
N VAL A 11 -9.06 -24.67 16.27
CA VAL A 11 -7.83 -24.63 17.09
C VAL A 11 -7.53 -23.19 17.53
N ILE A 12 -7.72 -22.20 16.64
CA ILE A 12 -7.60 -20.77 16.97
C ILE A 12 -8.67 -20.33 17.99
N ARG A 13 -9.91 -20.85 17.87
CA ARG A 13 -10.99 -20.61 18.86
C ARG A 13 -10.69 -21.22 20.22
N GLY A 14 -10.10 -22.42 20.25
CA GLY A 14 -9.61 -23.04 21.49
C GLY A 14 -8.57 -22.17 22.20
N GLY A 15 -7.54 -21.73 21.46
CA GLY A 15 -6.47 -20.88 22.01
C GLY A 15 -6.94 -19.50 22.51
N ALA A 16 -7.84 -18.84 21.79
CA ALA A 16 -8.35 -17.52 22.18
C ALA A 16 -9.25 -17.55 23.43
N SER A 17 -9.97 -18.66 23.65
CA SER A 17 -10.84 -18.83 24.82
C SER A 17 -10.06 -18.99 26.12
N VAL A 18 -8.87 -19.61 26.07
CA VAL A 18 -7.98 -19.77 27.23
C VAL A 18 -7.37 -18.43 27.64
N LEU A 19 -7.00 -17.58 26.67
CA LEU A 19 -6.47 -16.23 26.93
C LEU A 19 -7.52 -15.27 27.51
N LEU A 20 -8.78 -15.37 27.08
CA LEU A 20 -9.87 -14.53 27.59
C LEU A 20 -10.42 -15.00 28.94
N ALA A 21 -10.19 -16.25 29.33
CA ALA A 21 -10.58 -16.78 30.64
C ALA A 21 -9.64 -16.35 31.78
N LEU A 22 -8.44 -15.83 31.47
CA LEU A 22 -7.39 -15.53 32.45
C LEU A 22 -7.40 -14.09 33.04
N GLY A 23 -8.39 -13.25 32.74
CA GLY A 23 -8.37 -11.84 33.17
C GLY A 23 -9.63 -11.37 33.94
N PRO A 24 -9.51 -10.86 35.18
CA PRO A 24 -10.64 -10.33 35.97
C PRO A 24 -11.12 -8.92 35.52
N VAL A 25 -10.91 -8.56 34.24
CA VAL A 25 -11.09 -7.19 33.72
C VAL A 25 -12.57 -6.81 33.49
N GLN A 26 -13.44 -7.80 33.35
CA GLN A 26 -14.85 -7.60 32.98
C GLN A 26 -15.73 -6.98 34.08
N TRP A 27 -15.36 -7.12 35.36
CA TRP A 27 -16.21 -6.65 36.47
C TRP A 27 -15.88 -5.21 36.92
N PHE A 28 -14.61 -4.80 36.87
CA PHE A 28 -14.17 -3.49 37.39
C PHE A 28 -14.52 -2.31 36.46
N LEU A 29 -14.61 -2.54 35.15
CA LEU A 29 -14.93 -1.50 34.16
C LEU A 29 -16.44 -1.30 33.91
N ALA A 30 -17.29 -2.21 34.39
CA ALA A 30 -18.73 -2.19 34.12
C ALA A 30 -19.50 -1.11 34.91
N GLY A 31 -19.00 -0.70 36.08
CA GLY A 31 -19.59 0.31 36.95
C GLY A 31 -19.50 1.75 36.42
N PRO A 32 -18.30 2.26 36.08
CA PRO A 32 -18.13 3.65 35.62
C PRO A 32 -18.72 3.89 34.22
N LEU A 33 -18.74 2.88 33.32
CA LEU A 33 -19.38 3.00 32.00
C LEU A 33 -20.90 3.21 32.08
N LYS A 34 -21.58 2.68 33.12
CA LYS A 34 -23.03 2.84 33.29
C LYS A 34 -23.43 4.26 33.69
N ARG A 35 -22.57 5.04 34.37
CA ARG A 35 -22.87 6.44 34.75
C ARG A 35 -22.67 7.44 33.61
N VAL A 36 -21.70 7.20 32.72
CA VAL A 36 -21.50 8.05 31.52
C VAL A 36 -22.61 7.85 30.48
N SER A 37 -23.25 6.67 30.47
CA SER A 37 -24.41 6.31 29.63
C SER A 37 -25.67 7.19 29.83
N ALA A 38 -25.76 7.97 30.91
CA ALA A 38 -26.89 8.86 31.17
C ALA A 38 -26.89 10.14 30.29
N ARG A 39 -25.75 10.54 29.70
CA ARG A 39 -25.65 11.65 28.71
C ARG A 39 -25.83 11.13 27.27
N ARG A 40 -26.99 10.54 26.97
CA ARG A 40 -27.30 9.88 25.68
C ARG A 40 -27.14 10.75 24.42
N ARG A 41 -27.11 12.09 24.54
CA ARG A 41 -27.00 13.01 23.39
C ARG A 41 -25.58 13.50 23.07
N VAL A 42 -24.67 13.53 24.04
CA VAL A 42 -23.32 14.11 23.88
C VAL A 42 -22.30 13.05 23.45
N MET A 43 -22.50 11.81 23.88
CA MET A 43 -21.62 10.67 23.57
C MET A 43 -21.41 10.41 22.07
N PRO A 44 -22.44 10.42 21.19
CA PRO A 44 -22.24 10.17 19.76
C PRO A 44 -21.47 11.31 19.06
N THR A 45 -21.67 12.57 19.46
CA THR A 45 -20.96 13.72 18.88
C THR A 45 -19.49 13.73 19.28
N MET A 46 -19.19 13.41 20.54
CA MET A 46 -17.81 13.28 21.01
C MET A 46 -17.09 12.09 20.36
N ALA A 47 -17.79 10.97 20.15
CA ALA A 47 -17.24 9.85 19.39
C ALA A 47 -16.96 10.24 17.92
N ALA A 48 -17.87 10.95 17.27
CA ALA A 48 -17.68 11.44 15.90
C ALA A 48 -16.48 12.38 15.78
N LEU A 49 -16.34 13.32 16.72
CA LEU A 49 -15.21 14.26 16.76
C LEU A 49 -13.89 13.54 17.07
N GLY A 50 -13.89 12.58 17.99
CA GLY A 50 -12.71 11.76 18.30
C GLY A 50 -12.25 10.94 17.09
N ILE A 51 -13.16 10.26 16.40
CA ILE A 51 -12.87 9.52 15.16
C ILE A 51 -12.32 10.46 14.09
N THR A 52 -12.92 11.65 13.95
CA THR A 52 -12.47 12.66 12.98
C THR A 52 -11.04 13.11 13.27
N ALA A 53 -10.74 13.47 14.52
CA ALA A 53 -9.40 13.91 14.92
C ALA A 53 -8.36 12.83 14.67
N VAL A 54 -8.68 11.57 14.99
CA VAL A 54 -7.84 10.40 14.71
C VAL A 54 -7.57 10.22 13.22
N LEU A 55 -8.60 10.23 12.39
CA LEU A 55 -8.44 10.06 10.94
C LEU A 55 -7.63 11.20 10.32
N LEU A 56 -7.91 12.45 10.72
CA LEU A 56 -7.17 13.61 10.24
C LEU A 56 -5.70 13.57 10.66
N ALA A 57 -5.40 13.14 11.89
CA ALA A 57 -4.02 12.97 12.35
C ALA A 57 -3.30 11.88 11.54
N VAL A 58 -3.90 10.70 11.38
CA VAL A 58 -3.30 9.57 10.64
C VAL A 58 -3.04 9.96 9.18
N PHE A 59 -4.06 10.44 8.46
CA PHE A 59 -3.91 10.82 7.05
C PHE A 59 -3.04 12.06 6.87
N GLY A 60 -3.15 13.06 7.75
CA GLY A 60 -2.33 14.26 7.70
C GLY A 60 -0.85 13.96 7.87
N LEU A 61 -0.50 13.07 8.81
CA LEU A 61 0.89 12.63 9.02
C LEU A 61 1.39 11.73 7.89
N LEU A 62 0.54 10.85 7.36
CA LEU A 62 0.87 10.05 6.17
C LEU A 62 1.14 10.95 4.97
N PHE A 63 0.32 11.97 4.71
CA PHE A 63 0.53 12.90 3.61
C PHE A 63 1.75 13.80 3.81
N ALA A 64 1.99 14.28 5.03
CA ALA A 64 3.19 15.06 5.36
C ALA A 64 4.47 14.23 5.24
N SER A 65 4.42 12.93 5.53
CA SER A 65 5.56 12.04 5.30
C SER A 65 5.67 11.57 3.84
N ALA A 66 4.59 11.65 3.06
CA ALA A 66 4.57 11.24 1.66
C ALA A 66 5.02 12.33 0.68
N ASP A 67 4.79 13.60 1.03
CA ASP A 67 5.05 14.71 0.14
C ASP A 67 5.62 15.92 0.91
N ALA A 68 6.84 16.29 0.54
CA ALA A 68 7.56 17.39 1.17
C ALA A 68 6.90 18.76 0.95
N VAL A 69 6.23 18.95 -0.20
CA VAL A 69 5.50 20.19 -0.49
C VAL A 69 4.29 20.30 0.43
N PHE A 70 3.50 19.23 0.53
CA PHE A 70 2.40 19.16 1.50
C PHE A 70 2.89 19.35 2.93
N ALA A 71 4.01 18.74 3.32
CA ALA A 71 4.61 18.91 4.63
C ALA A 71 4.97 20.38 4.91
N ALA A 72 5.53 21.10 3.93
CA ALA A 72 5.85 22.52 4.06
C ALA A 72 4.59 23.38 4.25
N TYR A 73 3.51 23.10 3.51
CA TYR A 73 2.22 23.77 3.72
C TYR A 73 1.63 23.45 5.09
N LEU A 74 1.66 22.18 5.50
CA LEU A 74 1.16 21.75 6.80
C LEU A 74 1.93 22.46 7.92
N ARG A 75 3.27 22.47 7.87
CA ARG A 75 4.11 23.18 8.84
C ARG A 75 3.73 24.66 8.96
N ARG A 76 3.48 25.37 7.85
CA ARG A 76 3.05 26.78 7.89
C ARG A 76 1.68 26.98 8.54
N VAL A 77 0.77 26.02 8.39
CA VAL A 77 -0.55 26.05 9.03
C VAL A 77 -0.47 25.61 10.50
N THR A 78 0.44 24.70 10.84
CA THR A 78 0.58 24.10 12.17
C THR A 78 1.71 24.68 13.01
N THR A 79 2.36 25.78 12.61
CA THR A 79 3.40 26.44 13.43
C THR A 79 2.82 26.97 14.75
N ALA A 80 2.85 26.09 15.75
CA ALA A 80 2.77 26.24 17.20
C ALA A 80 3.54 25.02 17.81
N PRO A 81 4.10 25.11 19.03
CA PRO A 81 5.54 25.01 19.34
C PRO A 81 6.23 23.64 19.19
N GLU A 82 7.56 23.64 19.34
CA GLU A 82 8.60 22.62 19.08
C GLU A 82 8.47 21.22 19.75
N TRP A 83 7.33 20.88 20.36
CA TRP A 83 7.14 19.56 20.98
C TRP A 83 6.83 18.43 19.98
N ALA A 84 6.64 18.76 18.70
CA ALA A 84 6.22 17.84 17.63
C ALA A 84 7.35 16.97 17.03
N GLU A 85 8.62 17.17 17.41
CA GLU A 85 9.76 16.46 16.78
C GLU A 85 10.25 15.20 17.54
N SER A 86 9.60 14.82 18.65
CA SER A 86 10.09 13.70 19.47
C SER A 86 9.39 12.36 19.22
N ALA A 87 10.13 11.26 19.45
CA ALA A 87 9.71 9.84 19.47
C ALA A 87 8.27 9.51 19.95
N PRO A 88 7.62 10.25 20.89
CA PRO A 88 6.21 10.09 21.23
C PRO A 88 5.22 10.09 20.06
N LEU A 89 5.48 10.78 18.95
CA LEU A 89 4.53 10.77 17.82
C LEU A 89 4.45 9.39 17.13
N ARG A 90 5.58 8.66 17.03
CA ARG A 90 5.61 7.29 16.47
C ARG A 90 4.94 6.30 17.42
N VAL A 91 5.14 6.47 18.73
CA VAL A 91 4.48 5.68 19.76
C VAL A 91 2.97 5.96 19.77
N PHE A 92 2.56 7.22 19.65
CA PHE A 92 1.16 7.60 19.52
C PHE A 92 0.52 7.02 18.27
N LEU A 93 1.18 7.11 17.10
CA LEU A 93 0.71 6.49 15.86
C LEU A 93 0.61 4.97 15.98
N PHE A 94 1.58 4.32 16.62
CA PHE A 94 1.54 2.88 16.87
C PHE A 94 0.40 2.50 17.81
N VAL A 95 0.20 3.22 18.91
CA VAL A 95 -0.91 2.99 19.86
C VAL A 95 -2.25 3.27 19.19
N LEU A 96 -2.35 4.33 18.38
CA LEU A 96 -3.54 4.67 17.64
C LEU A 96 -3.89 3.60 16.61
N PHE A 97 -2.88 3.10 15.90
CA PHE A 97 -3.02 2.01 14.94
C PHE A 97 -3.37 0.71 15.63
N ALA A 98 -2.78 0.42 16.78
CA ALA A 98 -3.13 -0.72 17.63
C ALA A 98 -4.56 -0.62 18.17
N VAL A 99 -5.04 0.58 18.53
CA VAL A 99 -6.42 0.83 18.97
C VAL A 99 -7.41 0.69 17.81
N LEU A 100 -7.07 1.19 16.61
CA LEU A 100 -7.89 1.02 15.40
C LEU A 100 -7.94 -0.44 14.96
N LEU A 101 -6.79 -1.12 14.95
CA LEU A 101 -6.70 -2.56 14.69
C LEU A 101 -7.48 -3.34 15.74
N ALA A 102 -7.34 -3.01 17.02
CA ALA A 102 -8.12 -3.60 18.10
C ALA A 102 -9.61 -3.31 17.93
N ALA A 103 -10.02 -2.11 17.47
CA ALA A 103 -11.41 -1.82 17.19
C ALA A 103 -11.94 -2.66 16.01
N VAL A 104 -11.16 -2.81 14.94
CA VAL A 104 -11.48 -3.67 13.78
C VAL A 104 -11.56 -5.14 14.21
N VAL A 105 -10.60 -5.61 14.98
CA VAL A 105 -10.54 -6.97 15.53
C VAL A 105 -11.67 -7.20 16.51
N LEU A 106 -11.99 -6.26 17.40
CA LEU A 106 -13.12 -6.35 18.34
C LEU A 106 -14.45 -6.30 17.61
N VAL A 107 -14.56 -5.59 16.48
CA VAL A 107 -15.75 -5.59 15.61
C VAL A 107 -15.84 -6.90 14.82
N ALA A 108 -14.72 -7.46 14.38
CA ALA A 108 -14.65 -8.74 13.66
C ALA A 108 -14.82 -9.97 14.59
N LEU A 109 -14.39 -9.85 15.84
CA LEU A 109 -14.52 -10.84 16.92
C LEU A 109 -15.81 -10.68 17.72
N ARG A 110 -16.70 -9.74 17.35
CA ARG A 110 -18.08 -9.76 17.84
C ARG A 110 -18.62 -11.16 17.52
N PRO A 111 -19.05 -11.95 18.53
CA PRO A 111 -19.64 -13.24 18.26
C PRO A 111 -20.84 -13.00 17.33
N VAL A 112 -20.74 -13.52 16.11
CA VAL A 112 -21.92 -13.76 15.28
C VAL A 112 -22.66 -14.85 16.04
N ASN A 113 -23.53 -14.42 16.96
CA ASN A 113 -24.58 -15.28 17.45
C ASN A 113 -25.41 -15.61 16.22
N ASP A 114 -25.33 -16.87 15.77
CA ASP A 114 -26.46 -17.45 15.06
C ASP A 114 -27.53 -17.71 16.11
N PRO A 115 -28.62 -16.93 16.05
CA PRO A 115 -29.92 -17.54 16.02
C PRO A 115 -30.48 -17.28 14.63
N MET A 116 -31.15 -18.27 14.05
CA MET A 116 -32.12 -18.03 13.00
C MET A 116 -33.06 -16.90 13.45
N GLY A 117 -32.80 -15.69 12.99
CA GLY A 117 -33.43 -14.45 13.44
C GLY A 117 -32.96 -13.28 12.58
N PRO A 118 -33.82 -12.30 12.29
CA PRO A 118 -33.53 -11.29 11.26
C PRO A 118 -32.31 -10.45 11.61
N ARG A 119 -31.32 -10.40 10.70
CA ARG A 119 -30.08 -9.60 10.75
C ARG A 119 -30.37 -8.14 11.18
N LYS A 120 -30.20 -7.81 12.46
CA LYS A 120 -30.28 -6.44 12.97
C LYS A 120 -28.99 -5.69 12.61
N LYS A 121 -29.02 -4.95 11.51
CA LYS A 121 -27.97 -3.97 11.17
C LYS A 121 -28.11 -2.72 12.05
N PHE A 122 -26.99 -2.20 12.54
CA PHE A 122 -26.95 -1.07 13.49
C PHE A 122 -27.41 0.24 12.84
N ARG A 123 -28.30 0.98 13.51
CA ARG A 123 -28.64 2.36 13.18
C ARG A 123 -27.63 3.27 13.88
N VAL A 124 -26.70 3.83 13.11
CA VAL A 124 -25.71 4.79 13.58
C VAL A 124 -26.23 6.20 13.30
N SER A 125 -26.11 7.13 14.25
CA SER A 125 -26.48 8.53 14.04
C SER A 125 -25.73 9.11 12.83
N THR A 126 -26.41 9.90 12.01
CA THR A 126 -25.89 10.54 10.79
C THR A 126 -24.58 11.28 11.03
N SER A 127 -24.46 11.97 12.17
CA SER A 127 -23.27 12.73 12.54
C SER A 127 -22.02 11.86 12.73
N ILE A 128 -22.16 10.59 13.12
CA ILE A 128 -21.03 9.70 13.43
C ILE A 128 -20.24 9.30 12.18
N TRP A 129 -20.89 9.23 11.01
CA TRP A 129 -20.21 8.91 9.75
C TRP A 129 -20.03 10.14 8.86
N LEU A 130 -20.97 11.09 8.89
CA LEU A 130 -20.94 12.26 8.00
C LEU A 130 -19.75 13.17 8.32
N VAL A 131 -19.50 13.48 9.60
CA VAL A 131 -18.43 14.40 10.01
C VAL A 131 -17.04 13.83 9.68
N PRO A 132 -16.68 12.58 10.06
CA PRO A 132 -15.38 12.05 9.73
C PRO A 132 -15.16 11.89 8.22
N LEU A 133 -16.15 11.39 7.47
CA LEU A 133 -16.01 11.22 6.01
C LEU A 133 -15.87 12.55 5.28
N THR A 134 -16.61 13.58 5.71
CA THR A 134 -16.48 14.92 5.10
C THR A 134 -15.11 15.52 5.40
N ALA A 135 -14.64 15.43 6.65
CA ALA A 135 -13.32 15.93 7.04
C ALA A 135 -12.18 15.23 6.29
N VAL A 136 -12.23 13.90 6.15
CA VAL A 136 -11.24 13.15 5.37
C VAL A 136 -11.28 13.53 3.89
N ASN A 137 -12.47 13.71 3.29
CA ASN A 137 -12.59 14.19 1.92
C ASN A 137 -11.95 15.58 1.74
N LEU A 138 -12.18 16.51 2.67
CA LEU A 138 -11.57 17.83 2.63
C LEU A 138 -10.04 17.77 2.73
N LEU A 139 -9.51 16.89 3.58
CA LEU A 139 -8.06 16.66 3.69
C LEU A 139 -7.47 16.07 2.40
N PHE A 140 -8.13 15.10 1.78
CA PHE A 140 -7.67 14.55 0.50
C PHE A 140 -7.77 15.59 -0.62
N ALA A 141 -8.83 16.40 -0.63
CA ALA A 141 -9.00 17.46 -1.61
C ALA A 141 -7.93 18.54 -1.47
N SER A 142 -7.55 18.92 -0.24
CA SER A 142 -6.45 19.87 -0.02
C SER A 142 -5.11 19.29 -0.46
N PHE A 143 -4.85 18.01 -0.17
CA PHE A 143 -3.66 17.32 -0.66
C PHE A 143 -3.59 17.29 -2.20
N VAL A 144 -4.68 16.91 -2.87
CA VAL A 144 -4.77 16.92 -4.34
C VAL A 144 -4.60 18.33 -4.90
N ALA A 145 -5.19 19.35 -4.26
CA ALA A 145 -5.02 20.73 -4.69
C ALA A 145 -3.55 21.16 -4.62
N VAL A 146 -2.82 20.79 -3.57
CA VAL A 146 -1.37 21.03 -3.45
C VAL A 146 -0.58 20.30 -4.54
N GLN A 147 -0.94 19.07 -4.87
CA GLN A 147 -0.28 18.34 -5.97
C GLN A 147 -0.50 19.00 -7.33
N ILE A 148 -1.72 19.47 -7.60
CA ILE A 148 -2.06 20.16 -8.85
C ILE A 148 -1.32 21.49 -8.92
N THR A 149 -1.27 22.28 -7.84
CA THR A 149 -0.51 23.54 -7.84
C THR A 149 0.99 23.30 -7.97
N ALA A 150 1.54 22.21 -7.44
CA ALA A 150 2.93 21.84 -7.69
C ALA A 150 3.18 21.47 -9.16
N LEU A 151 2.22 20.78 -9.81
CA LEU A 151 2.34 20.35 -11.21
C LEU A 151 2.23 21.51 -12.21
N PHE A 152 1.38 22.51 -11.95
CA PHE A 152 1.15 23.66 -12.84
C PHE A 152 1.81 24.96 -12.39
N GLY A 153 2.31 25.04 -11.16
CA GLY A 153 2.80 26.27 -10.51
C GLY A 153 4.24 26.66 -10.82
N GLY A 154 4.93 25.91 -11.67
CA GLY A 154 6.30 26.21 -12.11
C GLY A 154 7.39 25.77 -11.13
N ASP A 155 8.43 25.13 -11.67
CA ASP A 155 9.55 24.47 -10.98
C ASP A 155 10.27 25.34 -9.93
N ALA A 156 10.18 26.66 -10.06
CA ALA A 156 10.91 27.61 -9.22
C ALA A 156 10.47 27.62 -7.74
N TRP A 157 9.20 27.34 -7.43
CA TRP A 157 8.71 27.38 -6.04
C TRP A 157 8.99 26.09 -5.27
N VAL A 158 8.93 24.94 -5.95
CA VAL A 158 9.24 23.62 -5.37
C VAL A 158 10.73 23.50 -5.06
N LEU A 159 11.60 23.93 -5.99
CA LEU A 159 13.05 23.91 -5.81
C LEU A 159 13.52 24.87 -4.70
N ARG A 160 12.90 26.06 -4.58
CA ARG A 160 13.26 27.03 -3.51
C ARG A 160 12.71 26.68 -2.13
N THR A 161 11.54 26.06 -2.03
CA THR A 161 10.87 25.85 -0.73
C THR A 161 11.26 24.53 -0.08
N ALA A 162 11.52 23.48 -0.86
CA ALA A 162 11.88 22.17 -0.32
C ALA A 162 13.40 21.93 -0.26
N GLY A 163 14.20 22.69 -1.03
CA GLY A 163 15.65 22.50 -1.10
C GLY A 163 16.08 21.12 -1.62
N LEU A 164 15.16 20.39 -2.27
CA LEU A 164 15.40 19.03 -2.76
C LEU A 164 15.86 19.06 -4.22
N SER A 165 16.82 18.20 -4.56
CA SER A 165 17.03 17.86 -5.97
C SER A 165 15.81 17.06 -6.48
N TYR A 166 15.53 17.15 -7.78
CA TYR A 166 14.41 16.42 -8.43
C TYR A 166 14.43 14.90 -8.10
N ALA A 167 15.63 14.34 -7.91
CA ALA A 167 15.83 12.93 -7.56
C ALA A 167 15.40 12.58 -6.12
N GLU A 168 15.56 13.49 -5.16
CA GLU A 168 15.18 13.25 -3.75
C GLU A 168 13.67 13.38 -3.56
N TYR A 169 13.03 14.35 -4.23
CA TYR A 169 11.58 14.49 -4.24
C TYR A 169 10.89 13.25 -4.85
N ALA A 170 11.51 12.67 -5.88
CA ALA A 170 10.95 11.51 -6.57
C ALA A 170 11.09 10.19 -5.79
N ARG A 171 11.98 10.07 -4.79
CA ARG A 171 12.25 8.79 -4.08
C ARG A 171 11.37 8.55 -2.85
N GLN A 172 10.72 9.57 -2.29
CA GLN A 172 9.98 9.46 -1.03
C GLN A 172 8.46 9.38 -1.23
N GLY A 173 7.79 8.68 -0.32
CA GLY A 173 6.34 8.77 -0.14
C GLY A 173 5.47 7.70 -0.81
N PHE A 174 5.99 6.89 -1.73
CA PHE A 174 5.16 5.90 -2.43
C PHE A 174 4.55 4.86 -1.50
N PHE A 175 5.33 4.33 -0.54
CA PHE A 175 4.83 3.37 0.43
C PHE A 175 3.73 3.97 1.31
N GLN A 176 3.88 5.22 1.72
CA GLN A 176 2.89 5.96 2.48
C GLN A 176 1.58 6.10 1.67
N LEU A 177 1.65 6.40 0.37
CA LEU A 177 0.47 6.47 -0.51
C LEU A 177 -0.22 5.12 -0.71
N VAL A 178 0.54 4.02 -0.76
CA VAL A 178 -0.01 2.66 -0.77
C VAL A 178 -0.75 2.36 0.54
N VAL A 179 -0.14 2.69 1.70
CA VAL A 179 -0.77 2.53 3.02
C VAL A 179 -2.05 3.36 3.14
N VAL A 180 -2.01 4.62 2.70
CA VAL A 180 -3.20 5.50 2.62
C VAL A 180 -4.31 4.84 1.81
N SER A 181 -3.98 4.31 0.64
CA SER A 181 -4.93 3.65 -0.26
C SER A 181 -5.59 2.42 0.38
N VAL A 182 -4.81 1.59 1.07
CA VAL A 182 -5.33 0.44 1.82
C VAL A 182 -6.28 0.88 2.94
N PHE A 183 -5.95 1.94 3.69
CA PHE A 183 -6.85 2.48 4.72
C PHE A 183 -8.14 3.02 4.13
N VAL A 184 -8.07 3.71 2.99
CA VAL A 184 -9.28 4.18 2.29
C VAL A 184 -10.14 2.99 1.87
N LEU A 185 -9.58 1.94 1.29
CA LEU A 185 -10.35 0.73 0.96
C LEU A 185 -11.00 0.11 2.20
N GLY A 186 -10.29 0.08 3.33
CA GLY A 186 -10.84 -0.35 4.62
C GLY A 186 -12.01 0.52 5.09
N ILE A 187 -11.88 1.84 5.03
CA ILE A 187 -12.95 2.80 5.36
C ILE A 187 -14.16 2.57 4.45
N VAL A 188 -13.94 2.39 3.14
CA VAL A 188 -15.02 2.18 2.17
C VAL A 188 -15.72 0.84 2.40
N ALA A 189 -14.98 -0.22 2.71
CA ALA A 189 -15.54 -1.53 3.05
C ALA A 189 -16.37 -1.48 4.34
N VAL A 190 -15.86 -0.84 5.39
CA VAL A 190 -16.57 -0.69 6.67
C VAL A 190 -17.80 0.19 6.50
N ALA A 191 -17.66 1.36 5.88
CA ALA A 191 -18.76 2.30 5.68
C ALA A 191 -19.83 1.72 4.75
N GLY A 192 -19.46 1.06 3.66
CA GLY A 192 -20.39 0.45 2.71
C GLY A 192 -21.04 -0.85 3.21
N GLY A 193 -20.34 -1.61 4.06
CA GLY A 193 -20.81 -2.90 4.58
C GLY A 193 -21.64 -2.80 5.87
N LEU A 194 -21.21 -1.96 6.83
CA LEU A 194 -21.79 -1.90 8.17
C LEU A 194 -22.85 -0.79 8.33
N LEU A 195 -22.71 0.35 7.63
CA LEU A 195 -23.64 1.47 7.81
C LEU A 195 -24.94 1.23 7.05
N ARG A 196 -26.08 1.30 7.77
CA ARG A 196 -27.40 1.47 7.15
C ARG A 196 -27.79 2.94 7.23
N ALA A 197 -27.70 3.64 6.10
CA ALA A 197 -28.26 4.97 5.93
C ALA A 197 -29.74 4.90 5.51
N GLU A 198 -30.55 5.89 5.91
CA GLU A 198 -31.93 6.03 5.46
C GLU A 198 -32.03 6.32 3.95
N ARG A 199 -33.23 6.22 3.35
CA ARG A 199 -33.40 6.41 1.89
C ARG A 199 -32.84 7.73 1.37
N ARG A 200 -32.91 8.81 2.18
CA ARG A 200 -32.34 10.12 1.86
C ARG A 200 -30.82 10.17 2.07
N GLU A 201 -30.32 9.57 3.14
CA GLU A 201 -28.91 9.63 3.54
C GLU A 201 -28.00 8.69 2.76
N ARG A 202 -28.56 7.65 2.13
CA ARG A 202 -27.82 6.73 1.26
C ARG A 202 -27.09 7.45 0.13
N TRP A 203 -27.69 8.50 -0.42
CA TRP A 203 -27.09 9.31 -1.47
C TRP A 203 -25.87 10.09 -0.97
N ALA A 204 -25.98 10.70 0.21
CA ALA A 204 -24.87 11.42 0.82
C ALA A 204 -23.72 10.49 1.19
N LEU A 205 -24.00 9.34 1.80
CA LEU A 205 -22.97 8.35 2.14
C LEU A 205 -22.24 7.85 0.89
N ALA A 206 -22.98 7.42 -0.12
CA ALA A 206 -22.38 6.87 -1.32
C ALA A 206 -21.68 7.95 -2.17
N GLY A 207 -22.16 9.20 -2.16
CA GLY A 207 -21.46 10.34 -2.75
C GLY A 207 -20.12 10.64 -2.05
N LEU A 208 -20.09 10.64 -0.71
CA LEU A 208 -18.85 10.84 0.06
C LEU A 208 -17.84 9.71 -0.12
N LEU A 209 -18.29 8.46 -0.24
CA LEU A 209 -17.41 7.32 -0.53
C LEU A 209 -16.90 7.37 -1.98
N ALA A 210 -17.76 7.73 -2.94
CA ALA A 210 -17.35 7.89 -4.33
C ALA A 210 -16.33 9.04 -4.48
N MET A 211 -16.55 10.17 -3.80
CA MET A 211 -15.61 11.28 -3.76
C MET A 211 -14.27 10.86 -3.16
N LEU A 212 -14.27 10.13 -2.04
CA LEU A 212 -13.05 9.66 -1.39
C LEU A 212 -12.26 8.71 -2.30
N CYS A 213 -12.94 7.76 -2.96
CA CYS A 213 -12.33 6.88 -3.96
C CYS A 213 -11.77 7.68 -5.14
N GLY A 214 -12.52 8.66 -5.64
CA GLY A 214 -12.11 9.51 -6.76
C GLY A 214 -10.88 10.35 -6.44
N LEU A 215 -10.84 11.00 -5.28
CA LEU A 215 -9.66 11.74 -4.80
C LEU A 215 -8.46 10.81 -4.64
N THR A 216 -8.67 9.60 -4.10
CA THR A 216 -7.58 8.62 -3.95
C THR A 216 -7.05 8.17 -5.31
N MET A 217 -7.91 7.98 -6.31
CA MET A 217 -7.49 7.68 -7.68
C MET A 217 -6.64 8.79 -8.28
N VAL A 218 -7.00 10.07 -8.08
CA VAL A 218 -6.17 11.21 -8.52
C VAL A 218 -4.78 11.15 -7.88
N VAL A 219 -4.71 10.85 -6.58
CA VAL A 219 -3.43 10.67 -5.87
C VAL A 219 -2.60 9.52 -6.45
N LEU A 220 -3.23 8.38 -6.76
CA LEU A 220 -2.55 7.24 -7.37
C LEU A 220 -2.03 7.56 -8.78
N VAL A 221 -2.81 8.27 -9.60
CA VAL A 221 -2.40 8.70 -10.95
C VAL A 221 -1.23 9.68 -10.87
N SER A 222 -1.29 10.65 -9.95
CA SER A 222 -0.19 11.57 -9.68
C SER A 222 1.10 10.83 -9.28
N ALA A 223 0.98 9.82 -8.41
CA ALA A 223 2.10 8.98 -8.01
C ALA A 223 2.69 8.17 -9.19
N LEU A 224 1.85 7.59 -10.05
CA LEU A 224 2.31 6.89 -11.27
C LEU A 224 3.04 7.85 -12.21
N HIS A 225 2.52 9.06 -12.40
CA HIS A 225 3.17 10.06 -13.25
C HIS A 225 4.57 10.42 -12.72
N ARG A 226 4.70 10.69 -11.42
CA ARG A 226 6.00 10.97 -10.78
C ARG A 226 6.96 9.78 -10.89
N MET A 227 6.46 8.56 -10.74
CA MET A 227 7.28 7.35 -10.89
C MET A 227 7.74 7.15 -12.34
N ASN A 228 6.89 7.44 -13.34
CA ASN A 228 7.25 7.30 -14.75
C ASN A 228 8.37 8.28 -15.13
N LEU A 229 8.25 9.56 -14.72
CA LEU A 229 9.33 10.53 -14.92
C LEU A 229 10.66 10.06 -14.30
N TYR A 230 10.59 9.38 -13.15
CA TYR A 230 11.76 8.84 -12.48
C TYR A 230 12.34 7.61 -13.22
N THR A 231 11.49 6.73 -13.75
CA THR A 231 11.95 5.58 -14.54
C THR A 231 12.49 5.97 -15.89
N ASP A 232 11.98 7.04 -16.50
CA ASP A 232 12.48 7.55 -17.78
C ASP A 232 13.89 8.13 -17.63
N ALA A 233 14.22 8.70 -16.47
CA ALA A 233 15.54 9.25 -16.18
C ALA A 233 16.57 8.21 -15.68
N TYR A 234 16.13 7.19 -14.93
CA TYR A 234 17.03 6.27 -14.21
C TYR A 234 16.83 4.77 -14.53
N GLY A 235 15.96 4.43 -15.47
CA GLY A 235 15.55 3.05 -15.78
C GLY A 235 14.62 2.43 -14.71
N LEU A 236 14.14 1.20 -14.94
CA LEU A 236 13.37 0.44 -13.95
C LEU A 236 14.28 -0.19 -12.90
N SER A 237 13.72 -0.47 -11.73
CA SER A 237 14.32 -1.35 -10.72
C SER A 237 13.25 -2.31 -10.19
N ARG A 238 13.67 -3.41 -9.55
CA ARG A 238 12.75 -4.38 -8.91
C ARG A 238 11.72 -3.68 -8.02
N LEU A 239 12.18 -2.70 -7.22
CA LEU A 239 11.32 -1.93 -6.34
C LEU A 239 10.34 -1.03 -7.10
N ARG A 240 10.81 -0.24 -8.09
CA ARG A 240 9.95 0.69 -8.86
C ARG A 240 8.85 -0.05 -9.61
N LEU A 241 9.21 -1.17 -10.25
CA LEU A 241 8.27 -2.00 -10.99
C LEU A 241 7.22 -2.63 -10.07
N SER A 242 7.64 -3.15 -8.91
CA SER A 242 6.73 -3.72 -7.90
C SER A 242 5.74 -2.68 -7.36
N VAL A 243 6.23 -1.45 -7.13
CA VAL A 243 5.38 -0.33 -6.70
C VAL A 243 4.40 0.06 -7.81
N GLN A 244 4.84 0.22 -9.06
CA GLN A 244 3.94 0.51 -10.19
C GLN A 244 2.85 -0.55 -10.34
N ALA A 245 3.21 -1.83 -10.28
CA ALA A 245 2.25 -2.94 -10.34
C ALA A 245 1.24 -2.87 -9.19
N THR A 246 1.70 -2.59 -7.97
CA THR A 246 0.83 -2.44 -6.78
C THR A 246 -0.12 -1.26 -6.94
N VAL A 247 0.34 -0.13 -7.48
CA VAL A 247 -0.50 1.05 -7.70
C VAL A 247 -1.55 0.80 -8.77
N TRP A 248 -1.19 0.13 -9.88
CA TRP A 248 -2.16 -0.29 -10.90
C TRP A 248 -3.21 -1.24 -10.33
N TRP A 249 -2.79 -2.21 -9.51
CA TRP A 249 -3.71 -3.12 -8.84
C TRP A 249 -4.65 -2.38 -7.87
N LEU A 250 -4.14 -1.48 -7.04
CA LEU A 250 -4.97 -0.64 -6.16
C LEU A 250 -5.94 0.23 -6.96
N GLY A 251 -5.50 0.83 -8.06
CA GLY A 251 -6.34 1.58 -8.97
C GLY A 251 -7.49 0.72 -9.51
N ALA A 252 -7.19 -0.50 -9.96
CA ALA A 252 -8.22 -1.44 -10.41
C ALA A 252 -9.23 -1.77 -9.29
N LEU A 253 -8.78 -1.94 -8.04
CA LEU A 253 -9.67 -2.15 -6.90
C LEU A 253 -10.58 -0.94 -6.65
N PHE A 254 -10.06 0.28 -6.69
CA PHE A 254 -10.87 1.49 -6.56
C PHE A 254 -11.91 1.62 -7.68
N ALA A 255 -11.52 1.31 -8.92
CA ALA A 255 -12.42 1.31 -10.07
C ALA A 255 -13.56 0.29 -9.88
N LEU A 256 -13.24 -0.92 -9.39
CA LEU A 256 -14.24 -1.94 -9.07
C LEU A 256 -15.19 -1.49 -7.95
N VAL A 257 -14.68 -0.82 -6.92
CA VAL A 257 -15.49 -0.31 -5.81
C VAL A 257 -16.43 0.80 -6.28
N LEU A 258 -15.95 1.73 -7.11
CA LEU A 258 -16.76 2.76 -7.75
C LEU A 258 -17.85 2.14 -8.65
N LEU A 259 -17.48 1.15 -9.47
CA LEU A 259 -18.40 0.42 -10.31
C LEU A 259 -19.46 -0.32 -9.49
N ALA A 260 -19.09 -0.98 -8.40
CA ALA A 260 -20.02 -1.65 -7.50
C ALA A 260 -20.98 -0.66 -6.83
N GLY A 261 -20.49 0.52 -6.46
CA GLY A 261 -21.30 1.66 -6.01
C GLY A 261 -22.32 2.07 -7.07
N ALA A 262 -21.88 2.32 -8.30
CA ALA A 262 -22.73 2.68 -9.44
C ALA A 262 -23.79 1.61 -9.76
N VAL A 263 -23.41 0.34 -9.80
CA VAL A 263 -24.33 -0.79 -10.04
C VAL A 263 -25.36 -0.91 -8.92
N ARG A 264 -24.96 -0.65 -7.66
CA ARG A 264 -25.87 -0.60 -6.52
C ARG A 264 -26.85 0.57 -6.61
N PHE A 265 -26.42 1.72 -7.14
CA PHE A 265 -27.30 2.85 -7.45
C PHE A 265 -28.31 2.51 -8.54
N ALA A 266 -27.91 1.72 -9.55
CA ALA A 266 -28.80 1.22 -10.59
C ALA A 266 -29.77 0.11 -10.12
N GLY A 267 -29.85 -0.17 -8.81
CA GLY A 267 -30.79 -1.13 -8.23
C GLY A 267 -30.36 -2.60 -8.28
N ARG A 268 -29.14 -2.89 -8.77
CA ARG A 268 -28.61 -4.26 -8.85
C ARG A 268 -27.77 -4.64 -7.63
N GLY A 269 -27.73 -5.94 -7.31
CA GLY A 269 -26.92 -6.46 -6.20
C GLY A 269 -25.42 -6.46 -6.52
N ALA A 270 -24.58 -6.02 -5.58
CA ALA A 270 -23.12 -6.00 -5.71
C ALA A 270 -22.44 -7.29 -5.17
N GLY A 271 -23.14 -8.43 -5.19
CA GLY A 271 -22.61 -9.71 -4.68
C GLY A 271 -21.46 -10.30 -5.51
N TRP A 272 -21.19 -9.73 -6.68
CA TRP A 272 -20.09 -10.09 -7.58
C TRP A 272 -18.74 -9.47 -7.17
N LEU A 273 -18.77 -8.40 -6.36
CA LEU A 273 -17.58 -7.60 -6.02
C LEU A 273 -16.47 -8.44 -5.37
N PRO A 274 -16.70 -9.25 -4.30
CA PRO A 274 -15.62 -10.01 -3.68
C PRO A 274 -14.97 -11.02 -4.62
N ARG A 275 -15.77 -11.68 -5.47
CA ARG A 275 -15.26 -12.64 -6.47
C ARG A 275 -14.39 -11.94 -7.51
N THR A 276 -14.78 -10.74 -7.92
CA THR A 276 -14.03 -9.98 -8.93
C THR A 276 -12.77 -9.37 -8.36
N VAL A 277 -12.75 -8.98 -7.08
CA VAL A 277 -11.53 -8.57 -6.39
C VAL A 277 -10.50 -9.69 -6.36
N VAL A 278 -10.92 -10.92 -6.00
CA VAL A 278 -10.05 -12.11 -6.03
C VAL A 278 -9.55 -12.39 -7.45
N LEU A 279 -10.44 -12.35 -8.45
CA LEU A 279 -10.07 -12.55 -9.85
C LEU A 279 -9.05 -11.51 -10.34
N VAL A 280 -9.29 -10.22 -10.10
CA VAL A 280 -8.37 -9.14 -10.51
C VAL A 280 -7.03 -9.24 -9.78
N THR A 281 -7.02 -9.70 -8.53
CA THR A 281 -5.78 -9.93 -7.79
C THR A 281 -5.01 -11.11 -8.38
N GLY A 282 -5.70 -12.22 -8.68
CA GLY A 282 -5.09 -13.37 -9.35
C GLY A 282 -4.53 -13.02 -10.73
N ILE A 283 -5.29 -12.29 -11.55
CA ILE A 283 -4.85 -11.80 -12.87
C ILE A 283 -3.67 -10.84 -12.72
N GLY A 284 -3.69 -9.92 -11.75
CA GLY A 284 -2.60 -8.99 -11.50
C GLY A 284 -1.30 -9.71 -11.12
N LEU A 285 -1.37 -10.72 -10.24
CA LEU A 285 -0.22 -11.54 -9.87
C LEU A 285 0.28 -12.37 -11.04
N ALA A 286 -0.62 -12.98 -11.82
CA ALA A 286 -0.26 -13.73 -13.01
C ALA A 286 0.40 -12.83 -14.07
N ALA A 287 -0.14 -11.64 -14.31
CA ALA A 287 0.44 -10.66 -15.21
C ALA A 287 1.83 -10.21 -14.74
N PHE A 288 2.00 -9.95 -13.43
CA PHE A 288 3.29 -9.60 -12.86
C PHE A 288 4.33 -10.72 -13.03
N ALA A 289 3.93 -11.98 -12.87
CA ALA A 289 4.79 -13.13 -13.12
C ALA A 289 5.16 -13.27 -14.61
N VAL A 290 4.20 -13.09 -15.53
CA VAL A 290 4.44 -13.22 -16.98
C VAL A 290 5.33 -12.11 -17.55
N VAL A 291 5.29 -10.91 -16.95
CA VAL A 291 6.09 -9.76 -17.42
C VAL A 291 7.60 -9.96 -17.21
N ASN A 292 8.04 -10.96 -16.42
CA ASN A 292 9.43 -11.24 -16.07
C ASN A 292 10.16 -9.96 -15.57
N PRO A 293 9.94 -9.58 -14.30
CA PRO A 293 10.36 -8.28 -13.78
C PRO A 293 11.86 -8.03 -13.93
N ASP A 294 12.69 -9.03 -13.68
CA ASP A 294 14.16 -8.91 -13.75
C ASP A 294 14.66 -8.70 -15.18
N LEU A 295 14.04 -9.36 -16.16
CA LEU A 295 14.33 -9.14 -17.59
C LEU A 295 13.97 -7.71 -18.01
N ARG A 296 12.80 -7.20 -17.59
CA ARG A 296 12.36 -5.83 -17.90
C ARG A 296 13.26 -4.78 -17.24
N VAL A 297 13.69 -5.05 -16.02
CA VAL A 297 14.67 -4.21 -15.30
C VAL A 297 15.97 -4.16 -16.08
N ALA A 298 16.54 -5.31 -16.46
CA ALA A 298 17.78 -5.38 -17.22
C ALA A 298 17.69 -4.59 -18.54
N TYR A 299 16.63 -4.80 -19.34
CA TYR A 299 16.44 -4.05 -20.59
C TYR A 299 16.40 -2.53 -20.37
N SER A 300 15.59 -2.08 -19.41
CA SER A 300 15.46 -0.64 -19.15
C SER A 300 16.74 0.00 -18.62
N GLN A 301 17.55 -0.74 -17.86
CA GLN A 301 18.81 -0.23 -17.33
C GLN A 301 19.84 -0.06 -18.44
N VAL A 302 19.93 -1.04 -19.35
CA VAL A 302 20.82 -0.98 -20.51
C VAL A 302 20.40 0.14 -21.47
N GLU A 303 19.10 0.29 -21.73
CA GLU A 303 18.55 1.30 -22.65
C GLU A 303 18.70 2.73 -22.12
N VAL A 304 18.35 2.97 -20.85
CA VAL A 304 18.31 4.34 -20.29
C VAL A 304 19.68 4.83 -19.83
N ARG A 305 20.48 3.99 -19.16
CA ARG A 305 21.78 4.41 -18.60
C ARG A 305 22.93 4.26 -19.58
N GLY A 306 22.76 3.43 -20.62
CA GLY A 306 23.82 3.02 -21.51
C GLY A 306 24.88 2.17 -20.81
N VAL A 307 25.85 1.69 -21.60
CA VAL A 307 26.89 0.77 -21.14
C VAL A 307 27.87 1.42 -20.14
N THR A 308 28.09 2.74 -20.24
CA THR A 308 29.11 3.45 -19.45
C THR A 308 28.71 3.79 -18.03
N ASN A 309 27.41 3.98 -17.76
CA ASN A 309 26.87 4.32 -16.43
C ASN A 309 26.05 3.18 -15.83
N LEU A 310 26.28 1.96 -16.31
CA LEU A 310 25.59 0.77 -15.86
C LEU A 310 26.01 0.41 -14.44
N ASP A 311 25.04 0.07 -13.60
CA ASP A 311 25.28 -0.43 -12.25
C ASP A 311 25.50 -1.95 -12.34
N SER A 312 26.74 -2.36 -12.61
CA SER A 312 27.12 -3.76 -12.80
C SER A 312 26.78 -4.61 -11.58
N ASP A 313 26.97 -4.07 -10.38
CA ASP A 313 26.77 -4.77 -9.12
C ASP A 313 25.28 -5.07 -8.92
N TYR A 314 24.41 -4.08 -9.19
CA TYR A 314 22.97 -4.28 -9.14
C TYR A 314 22.48 -5.30 -10.17
N LEU A 315 23.03 -5.30 -11.37
CA LEU A 315 22.63 -6.22 -12.44
C LEU A 315 23.15 -7.64 -12.21
N GLY A 316 24.30 -7.79 -11.55
CA GLY A 316 24.87 -9.08 -11.12
C GLY A 316 23.96 -9.85 -10.15
N ASP A 317 23.17 -9.14 -9.34
CA ASP A 317 22.23 -9.72 -8.36
C ASP A 317 20.81 -9.99 -8.95
N LEU A 318 20.63 -9.82 -10.27
CA LEU A 318 19.38 -10.17 -10.92
C LEU A 318 19.23 -11.68 -11.13
N GLY A 319 17.99 -12.15 -11.24
CA GLY A 319 17.70 -13.54 -11.54
C GLY A 319 18.19 -13.99 -12.92
N ALA A 320 18.27 -15.30 -13.14
CA ALA A 320 18.71 -15.92 -14.40
C ALA A 320 17.96 -15.43 -15.65
N GLU A 321 16.71 -14.97 -15.48
CA GLU A 321 15.90 -14.37 -16.54
C GLU A 321 16.45 -13.03 -17.08
N ALA A 322 17.42 -12.40 -16.42
CA ALA A 322 18.10 -11.21 -16.94
C ALA A 322 19.18 -11.54 -18.00
N VAL A 323 19.67 -12.79 -18.06
CA VAL A 323 20.79 -13.20 -18.94
C VAL A 323 20.58 -12.80 -20.41
N PRO A 324 19.41 -13.02 -21.06
CA PRO A 324 19.22 -12.64 -22.47
C PRO A 324 19.34 -11.13 -22.75
N ALA A 325 19.08 -10.28 -21.74
CA ALA A 325 19.27 -8.84 -21.87
C ALA A 325 20.73 -8.44 -21.67
N LEU A 326 21.42 -9.07 -20.71
CA LEU A 326 22.81 -8.79 -20.35
C LEU A 326 23.81 -9.35 -21.37
N ASP A 327 23.46 -10.44 -22.07
CA ASP A 327 24.27 -11.04 -23.14
C ASP A 327 24.51 -10.09 -24.34
N ARG A 328 23.65 -9.06 -24.48
CA ARG A 328 23.76 -8.05 -25.55
C ARG A 328 24.75 -6.93 -25.25
N LEU A 329 25.31 -6.89 -24.05
CA LEU A 329 26.30 -5.89 -23.68
C LEU A 329 27.60 -6.12 -24.47
N PRO A 330 28.36 -5.06 -24.76
CA PRO A 330 29.72 -5.21 -25.28
C PRO A 330 30.65 -5.70 -24.16
N GLU A 331 31.77 -6.31 -24.56
CA GLU A 331 32.87 -6.58 -23.65
C GLU A 331 33.57 -5.24 -23.29
N PRO A 332 34.04 -5.06 -22.04
CA PRO A 332 34.16 -6.07 -20.97
C PRO A 332 32.91 -6.24 -20.07
N GLN A 333 31.91 -5.33 -20.16
CA GLN A 333 30.81 -5.29 -19.20
C GLN A 333 29.95 -6.57 -19.24
N ARG A 334 29.78 -7.17 -20.42
CA ARG A 334 29.06 -8.43 -20.61
C ARG A 334 29.60 -9.54 -19.72
N SER A 335 30.87 -9.89 -19.88
CA SER A 335 31.47 -10.99 -19.13
C SER A 335 31.52 -10.70 -17.62
N CYS A 336 31.75 -9.44 -17.23
CA CYS A 336 31.78 -9.06 -15.81
C CYS A 336 30.43 -9.21 -15.12
N VAL A 337 29.36 -8.67 -15.70
CA VAL A 337 28.03 -8.76 -15.09
C VAL A 337 27.50 -10.20 -15.14
N LEU A 338 27.72 -10.92 -16.26
CA LEU A 338 27.26 -12.30 -16.37
C LEU A 338 28.00 -13.25 -15.42
N ALA A 339 29.27 -13.00 -15.10
CA ALA A 339 29.99 -13.77 -14.08
C ALA A 339 29.28 -13.67 -12.72
N ASP A 340 28.92 -12.46 -12.30
CA ASP A 340 28.21 -12.22 -11.05
C ASP A 340 26.81 -12.85 -11.07
N VAL A 341 26.07 -12.77 -12.19
CA VAL A 341 24.76 -13.45 -12.35
C VAL A 341 24.88 -14.97 -12.24
N VAL A 342 25.92 -15.56 -12.84
CA VAL A 342 26.18 -17.01 -12.77
C VAL A 342 26.43 -17.44 -11.33
N GLU A 343 27.23 -16.67 -10.58
CA GLU A 343 27.52 -16.94 -9.18
C GLU A 343 26.27 -16.77 -8.30
N ALA A 344 25.57 -15.63 -8.41
CA ALA A 344 24.39 -15.31 -7.61
C ALA A 344 23.25 -16.33 -7.80
N ASN A 345 23.10 -16.85 -9.02
CA ASN A 345 22.07 -17.84 -9.33
C ASN A 345 22.57 -19.29 -9.25
N GLY A 346 23.88 -19.54 -9.09
CA GLY A 346 24.44 -20.90 -9.14
C GLY A 346 24.13 -21.62 -10.46
N LEU A 347 24.33 -20.93 -11.59
CA LEU A 347 24.09 -21.47 -12.93
C LEU A 347 25.22 -22.41 -13.40
N ASP A 348 26.35 -22.39 -12.71
CA ASP A 348 27.55 -23.22 -12.89
C ASP A 348 27.31 -24.71 -12.60
N ARG A 349 26.25 -25.04 -11.87
CA ARG A 349 25.86 -26.40 -11.49
C ARG A 349 24.46 -26.77 -11.98
N PRO A 350 24.18 -28.06 -12.25
CA PRO A 350 22.84 -28.51 -12.60
C PRO A 350 21.86 -28.28 -11.44
N ASP A 351 20.60 -27.98 -11.78
CA ASP A 351 19.57 -27.75 -10.78
C ASP A 351 19.24 -29.06 -10.03
N PRO A 352 18.95 -28.98 -8.71
CA PRO A 352 18.39 -30.11 -8.00
C PRO A 352 17.00 -30.46 -8.57
N TRP A 353 16.52 -31.67 -8.30
CA TRP A 353 15.26 -32.21 -8.85
C TRP A 353 14.02 -31.32 -8.62
N ASN A 354 14.04 -30.50 -7.57
CA ASN A 354 12.98 -29.56 -7.20
C ASN A 354 13.30 -28.08 -7.53
N GLY A 355 14.45 -27.80 -8.16
CA GLY A 355 14.94 -26.46 -8.45
C GLY A 355 14.90 -26.08 -9.93
N TRP A 356 14.33 -26.92 -10.79
CA TRP A 356 14.27 -26.65 -12.22
C TRP A 356 13.38 -25.43 -12.53
N ASN A 357 13.90 -24.51 -13.33
CA ASN A 357 13.19 -23.32 -13.83
C ASN A 357 13.54 -23.09 -15.31
N LEU A 358 12.53 -22.82 -16.13
CA LEU A 358 12.69 -22.51 -17.57
C LEU A 358 13.69 -21.38 -17.82
N ALA A 359 13.66 -20.31 -17.03
CA ALA A 359 14.59 -19.18 -17.16
C ALA A 359 16.04 -19.60 -16.91
N ARG A 360 16.28 -20.50 -15.94
CA ARG A 360 17.63 -21.04 -15.65
C ARG A 360 18.11 -21.96 -16.77
N ALA A 361 17.22 -22.76 -17.36
CA ALA A 361 17.54 -23.58 -18.52
C ALA A 361 17.96 -22.71 -19.72
N GLN A 362 17.14 -21.72 -20.09
CA GLN A 362 17.46 -20.80 -21.18
C GLN A 362 18.75 -20.00 -20.94
N ALA A 363 18.99 -19.56 -19.70
CA ALA A 363 20.23 -18.87 -19.35
C ALA A 363 21.45 -19.77 -19.55
N ARG A 364 21.40 -21.05 -19.16
CA ARG A 364 22.50 -22.00 -19.36
C ARG A 364 22.74 -22.30 -20.84
N ASP A 365 21.68 -22.47 -21.63
CA ASP A 365 21.79 -22.71 -23.07
C ASP A 365 22.52 -21.52 -23.74
N LEU A 366 22.12 -20.28 -23.41
CA LEU A 366 22.78 -19.07 -23.90
C LEU A 366 24.24 -18.95 -23.45
N LEU A 367 24.54 -19.26 -22.18
CA LEU A 367 25.91 -19.24 -21.67
C LEU A 367 26.79 -20.36 -22.23
N ALA A 368 26.19 -21.46 -22.70
CA ALA A 368 26.90 -22.52 -23.40
C ALA A 368 27.25 -22.11 -24.85
N GLU A 369 26.35 -21.39 -25.52
CA GLU A 369 26.62 -20.82 -26.85
C GLU A 369 27.61 -19.66 -26.81
N HIS A 370 27.47 -18.76 -25.82
CA HIS A 370 28.33 -17.59 -25.62
C HIS A 370 28.94 -17.59 -24.21
N PRO A 371 30.05 -18.32 -23.98
CA PRO A 371 30.66 -18.41 -22.65
C PRO A 371 31.17 -17.05 -22.14
N VAL A 372 31.15 -16.90 -20.82
CA VAL A 372 31.77 -15.76 -20.12
C VAL A 372 33.28 -15.83 -20.30
N ASN A 373 33.89 -14.73 -20.74
CA ASN A 373 35.32 -14.69 -20.95
C ASN A 373 36.07 -14.37 -19.66
N ALA A 374 36.69 -15.39 -19.06
CA ALA A 374 37.45 -15.27 -17.83
C ALA A 374 38.76 -14.46 -17.95
N SER A 375 39.22 -14.16 -19.17
CA SER A 375 40.43 -13.34 -19.39
C SER A 375 40.17 -11.83 -19.30
N VAL A 376 38.92 -11.42 -19.12
CA VAL A 376 38.52 -10.00 -19.09
C VAL A 376 38.74 -9.44 -17.68
N GLU A 377 39.50 -8.36 -17.57
CA GLU A 377 39.67 -7.65 -16.30
C GLU A 377 38.42 -6.84 -15.95
N CYS A 378 37.62 -7.38 -15.05
CA CYS A 378 36.51 -6.67 -14.44
C CYS A 378 37.07 -5.73 -13.38
N GLY A 379 36.99 -4.42 -13.64
CA GLY A 379 37.36 -3.38 -12.70
C GLY A 379 36.48 -3.41 -11.45
N ARG A 380 36.73 -4.35 -10.53
CA ARG A 380 36.02 -4.49 -9.26
C ARG A 380 36.29 -3.23 -8.43
N LYS A 381 35.28 -2.39 -8.22
CA LYS A 381 35.32 -1.45 -7.10
C LYS A 381 35.07 -2.27 -5.84
N PRO A 382 35.95 -2.21 -4.82
CA PRO A 382 35.73 -2.93 -3.58
C PRO A 382 34.47 -2.40 -2.89
N TYR A 383 33.61 -3.35 -2.53
CA TYR A 383 32.38 -3.23 -1.74
C TYR A 383 32.50 -2.22 -0.59
N ARG A 384 31.73 -1.12 -0.65
CA ARG A 384 31.27 -0.43 0.58
C ARG A 384 29.86 -0.89 0.86
N GLY A 385 29.75 -1.95 1.66
CA GLY A 385 28.51 -2.25 2.36
C GLY A 385 28.10 -1.01 3.16
N SER A 386 26.92 -0.49 2.85
CA SER A 386 26.27 0.55 3.64
C SER A 386 25.07 -0.05 4.33
N ASP A 387 25.18 -0.16 5.65
CA ASP A 387 24.06 -0.20 6.60
C ASP A 387 23.11 1.00 6.42
#